data_AF-A0A1F8EWQ4-F1
#
_entry.id   AF-A0A1F8EWQ4-F1
#
_cell.length_a   1.000
_cell.length_b   1.000
_cell.length_c   1.000
_cell.angle_alpha   90.00
_cell.angle_beta   90.00
_cell.angle_gamma   90.00
#
_symmetry.space_group_name_H-M   'P 1'
#
loop_
_entity.id
_entity.type
_entity.pdbx_description
1 polymer ?
#
loop_
_entity_poly.entity_id
_entity_poly.type
_entity_poly.pdbx_seq_one_letter_code
_entity_poly.pdbx_strand_id
1 'polypeptide(L)'
;MTLGKQKLLKLQEGQQILGGPIFDFGPGWGTKTTKWFKKYIFGPKCTLCRATRYILLFGAMLLVFGGPQLRQFINDKKPDTLTGQIKITEVVRPGDSKIKLARRALADYLYQHPDATLTNGQKVNVETVLGQKIISKDFRTGNDIEFSADDIKSAIEKSKTLTPYQLQRWEDAAKSVKF
;
A
#
# COMPACT_ATOMS: atom_id res chain seq x y z
N MET A 1 -24.58 49.59 -24.11
CA MET A 1 -23.21 49.17 -24.47
C MET A 1 -22.35 49.17 -23.21
N THR A 2 -21.95 48.00 -22.72
CA THR A 2 -20.72 47.69 -21.95
C THR A 2 -20.81 46.25 -21.44
N LEU A 3 -20.85 45.31 -22.39
CA LEU A 3 -20.49 43.91 -22.20
C LEU A 3 -18.95 43.86 -22.17
N GLY A 4 -18.32 43.61 -21.02
CA GLY A 4 -16.85 43.58 -21.03
C GLY A 4 -16.08 43.15 -19.79
N LYS A 5 -16.70 42.74 -18.68
CA LYS A 5 -15.94 42.38 -17.46
C LYS A 5 -16.23 41.03 -16.81
N GLN A 6 -17.13 40.20 -17.35
CA GLN A 6 -17.44 38.89 -16.76
C GLN A 6 -16.70 37.70 -17.39
N LYS A 7 -15.76 37.92 -18.32
CA LYS A 7 -15.13 36.85 -19.11
C LYS A 7 -13.77 36.35 -18.61
N LEU A 8 -13.33 36.71 -17.40
CA LEU A 8 -12.00 36.35 -16.88
C LEU A 8 -12.01 35.62 -15.52
N LEU A 9 -13.09 34.88 -15.21
CA LEU A 9 -13.14 33.94 -14.08
C LEU A 9 -13.41 32.50 -14.54
N LYS A 10 -13.02 32.17 -15.77
CA LYS A 10 -13.15 30.82 -16.36
C LYS A 10 -11.77 30.21 -16.68
N LEU A 11 -10.86 30.16 -15.71
CA LEU A 11 -9.57 29.46 -15.89
C LEU A 11 -9.05 28.90 -14.55
N GLN A 12 -9.77 27.96 -13.94
CA GLN A 12 -9.20 26.87 -13.11
C GLN A 12 -10.32 26.12 -12.41
N GLU A 13 -11.04 25.26 -13.12
CA GLU A 13 -11.70 24.08 -12.55
C GLU A 13 -12.30 23.30 -13.71
N GLY A 14 -11.71 22.16 -14.02
CA GLY A 14 -12.15 21.35 -15.15
C GLY A 14 -11.04 20.58 -15.83
N GLN A 15 -10.06 20.06 -15.08
CA GLN A 15 -9.31 18.92 -15.58
C GLN A 15 -10.23 17.70 -15.54
N GLN A 16 -10.71 17.38 -16.75
CA GLN A 16 -11.56 16.25 -17.06
C GLN A 16 -10.85 14.96 -16.69
N ILE A 17 -11.24 14.38 -15.55
CA ILE A 17 -10.96 12.99 -15.22
C ILE A 17 -11.86 12.14 -16.13
N LEU A 18 -11.25 11.35 -17.01
CA LEU A 18 -11.93 10.36 -17.84
C LEU A 18 -12.96 9.59 -17.00
N GLY A 19 -14.22 9.68 -17.42
CA GLY A 19 -15.40 9.49 -16.57
C GLY A 19 -15.56 8.10 -15.93
N GLY A 20 -15.22 8.03 -14.63
CA GLY A 20 -15.80 7.10 -13.67
C GLY A 20 -16.48 7.89 -12.54
N PRO A 21 -17.51 7.36 -11.86
CA PRO A 21 -18.15 8.09 -10.78
C PRO A 21 -17.21 8.26 -9.59
N ILE A 22 -17.19 9.46 -9.02
CA ILE A 22 -16.67 9.72 -7.67
C ILE A 22 -17.65 9.08 -6.69
N PHE A 23 -17.14 8.24 -5.80
CA PHE A 23 -17.95 7.49 -4.86
C PHE A 23 -17.91 8.15 -3.47
N ASP A 24 -18.97 8.89 -3.13
CA ASP A 24 -19.19 9.39 -1.76
C ASP A 24 -19.92 8.32 -0.92
N PHE A 25 -19.45 8.08 0.31
CA PHE A 25 -20.05 7.11 1.23
C PHE A 25 -21.33 7.68 1.86
N GLY A 26 -22.50 7.09 1.56
CA GLY A 26 -23.80 7.50 2.12
C GLY A 26 -24.90 6.44 1.95
N PRO A 27 -26.03 6.55 2.69
CA PRO A 27 -27.13 5.60 2.62
C PRO A 27 -27.77 5.59 1.22
N GLY A 28 -28.04 4.39 0.68
CA GLY A 28 -28.51 4.20 -0.71
C GLY A 28 -27.42 3.80 -1.71
N TRP A 29 -26.21 3.51 -1.23
CA TRP A 29 -25.06 3.08 -2.05
C TRP A 29 -25.33 1.82 -2.86
N GLY A 30 -25.96 0.82 -2.23
CA GLY A 30 -26.19 -0.49 -2.86
C GLY A 30 -27.06 -0.42 -4.11
N THR A 31 -28.13 0.40 -4.13
CA THR A 31 -29.05 0.45 -5.27
C THR A 31 -28.46 1.17 -6.49
N LYS A 32 -27.59 2.16 -6.25
CA LYS A 32 -26.86 2.89 -7.30
C LYS A 32 -25.81 2.00 -7.97
N THR A 33 -25.04 1.23 -7.18
CA THR A 33 -24.05 0.30 -7.72
C THR A 33 -24.70 -0.83 -8.51
N THR A 34 -25.79 -1.44 -8.00
CA THR A 34 -26.45 -2.54 -8.74
C THR A 34 -27.03 -2.09 -10.09
N LYS A 35 -27.62 -0.89 -10.17
CA LYS A 35 -28.15 -0.35 -11.44
C LYS A 35 -27.04 -0.08 -12.46
N TRP A 36 -25.89 0.44 -12.02
CA TRP A 36 -24.74 0.68 -12.89
C TRP A 36 -24.12 -0.65 -13.36
N PHE A 37 -23.89 -1.60 -12.46
CA PHE A 37 -23.40 -2.94 -12.79
C PHE A 37 -24.31 -3.66 -13.79
N LYS A 38 -25.63 -3.62 -13.59
CA LYS A 38 -26.60 -4.24 -14.51
C LYS A 38 -26.58 -3.59 -15.90
N LYS A 39 -26.30 -2.27 -15.99
CA LYS A 39 -26.30 -1.54 -17.26
C LYS A 39 -25.00 -1.70 -18.06
N TYR A 40 -23.85 -1.69 -17.40
CA TYR A 40 -22.54 -1.65 -18.06
C TYR A 40 -21.75 -2.96 -17.97
N ILE A 41 -22.01 -3.80 -16.97
CA ILE A 41 -21.29 -5.07 -16.74
C ILE A 41 -22.13 -6.29 -17.14
N PHE A 42 -23.43 -6.32 -16.85
CA PHE A 42 -24.30 -7.48 -17.13
C PHE A 42 -25.40 -7.23 -18.18
N GLY A 43 -25.39 -6.07 -18.84
CA GLY A 43 -26.41 -5.67 -19.82
C GLY A 43 -26.11 -6.12 -21.26
N PRO A 44 -27.08 -6.01 -22.19
CA PRO A 44 -26.94 -6.44 -23.60
C PRO A 44 -25.93 -5.61 -24.41
N LYS A 45 -25.43 -4.49 -23.88
CA LYS A 45 -24.32 -3.68 -24.43
C LYS A 45 -23.05 -3.86 -23.60
N CYS A 46 -22.71 -5.10 -23.24
CA CYS A 46 -21.56 -5.39 -22.37
C CYS A 46 -20.23 -5.11 -23.10
N THR A 47 -19.72 -3.89 -22.88
CA THR A 47 -18.37 -3.48 -23.30
C THR A 47 -17.31 -4.32 -22.59
N LEU A 48 -17.61 -4.79 -21.37
CA LEU A 48 -16.73 -5.68 -20.61
C LEU A 48 -16.55 -7.03 -21.31
N CYS A 49 -17.60 -7.68 -21.82
CA CYS A 49 -17.46 -8.96 -22.54
C CYS A 49 -16.55 -8.84 -23.77
N ARG A 50 -16.59 -7.69 -24.46
CA ARG A 50 -15.72 -7.41 -25.60
C ARG A 50 -14.28 -7.15 -25.14
N ALA A 51 -14.09 -6.38 -24.07
CA ALA A 51 -12.77 -6.13 -23.47
C ALA A 51 -12.14 -7.40 -22.87
N THR A 52 -12.91 -8.23 -22.16
CA THR A 52 -12.47 -9.51 -21.59
C THR A 52 -11.99 -10.46 -22.68
N ARG A 53 -12.66 -10.47 -23.85
CA ARG A 53 -12.20 -11.26 -24.99
C ARG A 53 -10.85 -10.77 -25.51
N TYR A 54 -10.63 -9.45 -25.60
CA TYR A 54 -9.33 -8.90 -25.98
C TYR A 54 -8.24 -9.13 -24.92
N ILE A 55 -8.57 -9.04 -23.63
CA ILE A 55 -7.63 -9.32 -22.52
C ILE A 55 -7.24 -10.81 -22.51
N LEU A 56 -8.19 -11.72 -22.73
CA LEU A 56 -7.90 -13.15 -22.85
C LEU A 56 -7.04 -13.46 -24.08
N LEU A 57 -7.36 -12.86 -25.23
CA LEU A 57 -6.56 -13.05 -26.44
C LEU A 57 -5.16 -12.45 -26.30
N PHE A 58 -5.03 -11.27 -25.68
CA PHE A 58 -3.75 -10.63 -25.42
C PHE A 58 -2.92 -11.39 -24.37
N GLY A 59 -3.55 -11.92 -23.32
CA GLY A 59 -2.90 -12.78 -22.34
C GLY A 59 -2.42 -14.10 -22.97
N ALA A 60 -3.23 -14.72 -23.83
CA ALA A 60 -2.82 -15.89 -24.60
C ALA A 60 -1.68 -15.56 -25.58
N MET A 61 -1.74 -14.40 -26.24
CA MET A 61 -0.68 -13.93 -27.13
C MET A 61 0.63 -13.66 -26.36
N LEU A 62 0.57 -13.05 -25.17
CA LEU A 62 1.74 -12.85 -24.32
C LEU A 62 2.33 -14.17 -23.81
N LEU A 63 1.50 -15.18 -23.54
CA LEU A 63 1.97 -16.51 -23.16
C LEU A 63 2.66 -17.24 -24.32
N VAL A 64 2.14 -17.09 -25.55
CA VAL A 64 2.68 -17.75 -26.74
C VAL A 64 3.91 -17.03 -27.31
N PHE A 65 3.94 -15.69 -27.28
CA PHE A 65 5.02 -14.88 -27.87
C PHE A 65 6.03 -14.32 -26.85
N GLY A 66 5.68 -14.20 -25.57
CA GLY A 66 6.52 -13.56 -24.54
C GLY A 66 7.19 -14.52 -23.53
N GLY A 67 6.98 -15.82 -23.66
CA GLY A 67 7.51 -16.83 -22.74
C GLY A 67 8.95 -17.24 -23.07
N PRO A 68 9.95 -16.38 -22.82
CA PRO A 68 10.90 -16.72 -21.76
C PRO A 68 11.48 -15.54 -20.95
N GLN A 69 11.10 -14.29 -21.22
CA GLN A 69 11.80 -13.11 -20.64
C GLN A 69 11.28 -12.69 -19.24
N LEU A 70 10.07 -13.10 -18.84
CA LEU A 70 9.50 -12.72 -17.53
C LEU A 70 10.04 -13.52 -16.32
N ARG A 71 10.86 -14.56 -16.55
CA ARG A 71 11.50 -15.29 -15.44
C ARG A 71 12.67 -14.53 -14.81
N GLN A 72 13.27 -13.57 -15.52
CA GLN A 72 14.43 -12.82 -15.00
C GLN A 72 13.98 -11.82 -13.91
N PHE A 73 12.90 -11.05 -14.16
CA PHE A 73 12.39 -10.06 -13.19
C PHE A 73 11.90 -10.62 -11.84
N ILE A 74 11.55 -11.91 -11.76
CA ILE A 74 11.16 -12.55 -10.49
C ILE A 74 12.39 -13.04 -9.73
N ASN A 75 13.45 -13.42 -10.44
CA ASN A 75 14.68 -13.96 -9.87
C ASN A 75 15.71 -12.87 -9.51
N ASP A 76 15.60 -11.67 -10.07
CA ASP A 76 16.54 -10.56 -9.81
C ASP A 76 16.36 -9.87 -8.44
N LYS A 77 15.39 -10.31 -7.62
CA LYS A 77 15.20 -9.83 -6.24
C LYS A 77 15.62 -10.84 -5.15
N LYS A 78 16.61 -11.67 -5.44
CA LYS A 78 17.49 -12.17 -4.38
C LYS A 78 18.75 -11.30 -4.38
N PRO A 79 18.84 -10.24 -3.56
CA PRO A 79 20.14 -9.65 -3.30
C PRO A 79 20.97 -10.71 -2.58
N ASP A 80 21.89 -11.30 -3.33
CA ASP A 80 22.95 -12.11 -2.79
C ASP A 80 23.79 -11.21 -1.89
N THR A 81 23.71 -11.52 -0.60
CA THR A 81 24.57 -11.14 0.51
C THR A 81 25.91 -10.57 0.06
N LEU A 82 26.15 -9.26 0.24
CA LEU A 82 27.50 -8.65 0.34
C LEU A 82 27.47 -7.17 0.79
N THR A 83 26.46 -6.79 1.57
CA THR A 83 26.51 -5.62 2.46
C THR A 83 25.82 -6.09 3.72
N GLY A 84 26.49 -6.06 4.87
CA GLY A 84 26.09 -6.76 6.09
C GLY A 84 24.57 -6.73 6.33
N GLN A 85 23.90 -7.85 6.08
CA GLN A 85 22.49 -8.01 6.40
C GLN A 85 22.40 -8.05 7.91
N ILE A 86 22.15 -6.90 8.52
CA ILE A 86 21.80 -6.81 9.93
C ILE A 86 20.43 -7.51 10.03
N LYS A 87 20.46 -8.77 10.44
CA LYS A 87 19.26 -9.54 10.75
C LYS A 87 18.95 -9.33 12.22
N ILE A 88 17.79 -8.75 12.49
CA ILE A 88 17.31 -8.55 13.85
C ILE A 88 16.42 -9.73 14.18
N THR A 89 16.83 -10.52 15.16
CA THR A 89 16.10 -11.74 15.57
C THR A 89 15.40 -11.47 16.88
N GLU A 90 14.09 -11.67 16.91
CA GLU A 90 13.26 -11.38 18.07
C GLU A 90 12.43 -12.59 18.48
N VAL A 91 12.50 -12.92 19.77
CA VAL A 91 11.76 -14.05 20.35
C VAL A 91 10.33 -13.64 20.68
N VAL A 92 9.35 -14.46 20.29
CA VAL A 92 7.94 -14.26 20.62
C VAL A 92 7.68 -14.66 22.07
N ARG A 93 7.26 -13.71 22.92
CA ARG A 93 6.90 -13.96 24.33
C ARG A 93 5.38 -14.13 24.51
N PRO A 94 4.92 -14.81 25.56
CA PRO A 94 3.49 -14.90 25.86
C PRO A 94 2.91 -13.49 26.11
N GLY A 95 1.77 -13.17 25.48
CA GLY A 95 1.13 -11.84 25.57
C GLY A 95 1.69 -10.79 24.60
N ASP A 96 2.62 -11.17 23.72
CA ASP A 96 3.05 -10.33 22.63
C ASP A 96 2.04 -10.32 21.48
N SER A 97 2.02 -9.20 20.76
CA SER A 97 1.35 -9.07 19.48
C SER A 97 2.38 -8.87 18.39
N LYS A 98 2.00 -9.16 17.14
CA LYS A 98 2.82 -8.88 15.95
C LYS A 98 3.36 -7.44 15.95
N ILE A 99 2.54 -6.49 16.40
CA ILE A 99 2.90 -5.07 16.49
C ILE A 99 3.93 -4.82 17.58
N LYS A 100 3.78 -5.39 18.79
CA LYS A 100 4.79 -5.26 19.85
C LYS A 100 6.15 -5.82 19.42
N LEU A 101 6.14 -6.92 18.69
CA LEU A 101 7.35 -7.57 18.22
C LEU A 101 8.02 -6.75 17.10
N ALA A 102 7.24 -6.23 16.15
CA ALA A 102 7.71 -5.28 15.15
C ALA A 102 8.26 -3.99 15.78
N ARG A 103 7.69 -3.52 16.88
CA ARG A 103 8.19 -2.37 17.64
C ARG A 103 9.56 -2.64 18.25
N ARG A 104 9.77 -3.80 18.87
CA ARG A 104 11.08 -4.18 19.41
C ARG A 104 12.13 -4.24 18.31
N ALA A 105 11.82 -4.91 17.21
CA ALA A 105 12.71 -4.97 16.05
C ALA A 105 13.05 -3.58 15.47
N LEU A 106 12.07 -2.67 15.43
CA LEU A 106 12.29 -1.29 15.00
C LEU A 106 13.16 -0.50 15.99
N ALA A 107 12.96 -0.67 17.29
CA ALA A 107 13.77 -0.03 18.32
C ALA A 107 15.24 -0.49 18.26
N ASP A 108 15.47 -1.80 18.09
CA ASP A 108 16.80 -2.38 17.93
C ASP A 108 17.51 -1.88 16.67
N TYR A 109 16.76 -1.66 15.58
CA TYR A 109 17.27 -1.06 14.36
C TYR A 109 17.65 0.42 14.58
N LEU A 110 16.78 1.21 15.22
CA LEU A 110 17.02 2.63 15.48
C LEU A 110 18.13 2.87 16.50
N TYR A 111 18.40 1.91 17.40
CA TYR A 111 19.55 1.96 18.29
C TYR A 111 20.88 1.93 17.51
N GLN A 112 20.94 1.15 16.42
CA GLN A 112 22.11 1.06 15.55
C GLN A 112 22.18 2.22 14.54
N HIS A 113 21.02 2.73 14.12
CA HIS A 113 20.89 3.81 13.13
C HIS A 113 19.94 4.89 13.65
N PRO A 114 20.42 5.84 14.47
CA PRO A 114 19.57 6.87 15.06
C PRO A 114 19.08 7.86 13.99
N ASP A 115 17.84 7.69 13.56
CA ASP A 115 17.14 8.63 12.67
C ASP A 115 16.25 9.58 13.49
N ALA A 116 16.77 10.78 13.77
CA ALA A 116 16.04 11.83 14.50
C ALA A 116 14.85 12.45 13.73
N THR A 117 14.60 12.00 12.50
CA THR A 117 13.58 12.58 11.60
C THR A 117 12.22 11.88 11.67
N LEU A 118 12.13 10.69 12.29
CA LEU A 118 10.87 9.95 12.35
C LEU A 118 9.91 10.55 13.39
N THR A 119 8.74 10.96 12.92
CA THR A 119 7.63 11.32 13.81
C THR A 119 7.02 10.08 14.47
N ASN A 120 6.27 10.27 15.55
CA ASN A 120 5.63 9.16 16.26
C ASN A 120 4.61 8.43 15.36
N GLY A 121 3.85 9.16 14.54
CA GLY A 121 2.94 8.56 13.56
C GLY A 121 3.67 7.72 12.51
N GLN A 122 4.82 8.19 12.02
CA GLN A 122 5.64 7.40 11.09
C GLN A 122 6.13 6.10 11.74
N LYS A 123 6.54 6.13 13.01
CA LYS A 123 6.93 4.92 13.76
C LYS A 123 5.79 3.91 13.83
N VAL A 124 4.57 4.33 14.20
CA VAL A 124 3.40 3.44 14.22
C VAL A 124 3.10 2.84 12.84
N ASN A 125 3.25 3.64 11.78
CA ASN A 125 3.06 3.15 10.43
C ASN A 125 4.07 2.04 10.08
N VAL A 126 5.35 2.26 10.38
CA VAL A 126 6.41 1.27 10.17
C VAL A 126 6.13 -0.02 10.94
N GLU A 127 5.80 0.08 12.23
CA GLU A 127 5.43 -1.07 13.07
C GLU A 127 4.25 -1.86 12.46
N THR A 128 3.26 -1.15 11.93
CA THR A 128 2.08 -1.76 11.32
C THR A 128 2.45 -2.52 10.05
N VAL A 129 3.25 -1.92 9.18
CA VAL A 129 3.72 -2.55 7.93
C VAL A 129 4.57 -3.77 8.23
N LEU A 130 5.49 -3.69 9.21
CA LEU A 130 6.32 -4.82 9.62
C LEU A 130 5.48 -5.94 10.24
N GLY A 131 4.53 -5.60 11.13
CA GLY A 131 3.64 -6.58 11.75
C GLY A 131 2.74 -7.32 10.74
N GLN A 132 2.37 -6.67 9.62
CA GLN A 132 1.61 -7.30 8.53
C GLN A 132 2.44 -8.31 7.74
N LYS A 133 3.77 -8.17 7.68
CA LYS A 133 4.65 -9.14 7.02
C LYS A 133 4.80 -10.44 7.81
N ILE A 134 4.50 -10.43 9.11
CA ILE A 134 4.63 -11.60 9.97
C ILE A 134 3.50 -12.61 9.66
N ILE A 135 3.89 -13.77 9.13
CA ILE A 135 2.99 -14.87 8.84
C ILE A 135 2.44 -15.43 10.15
N SER A 136 1.11 -15.56 10.25
CA SER A 136 0.45 -16.03 11.49
C SER A 136 0.89 -17.42 11.93
N LYS A 137 1.34 -18.27 11.00
CA LYS A 137 1.85 -19.62 11.28
C LYS A 137 3.15 -19.60 12.08
N ASP A 138 4.00 -18.61 11.83
CA ASP A 138 5.33 -18.50 12.45
C ASP A 138 5.25 -17.77 13.80
N PHE A 139 4.16 -17.02 14.03
CA PHE A 139 3.86 -16.33 15.28
C PHE A 139 3.35 -17.31 16.36
N ARG A 140 4.27 -18.12 16.92
CA ARG A 140 4.01 -18.96 18.09
C ARG A 140 4.98 -18.59 19.20
N THR A 141 4.54 -18.68 20.45
CA THR A 141 5.39 -18.38 21.61
C THR A 141 6.63 -19.26 21.61
N GLY A 142 7.80 -18.66 21.82
CA GLY A 142 9.10 -19.34 21.79
C GLY A 142 9.74 -19.46 20.40
N ASN A 143 9.06 -19.02 19.34
CA ASN A 143 9.68 -18.94 18.02
C ASN A 143 10.50 -17.65 17.89
N ASP A 144 11.56 -17.75 17.08
CA ASP A 144 12.38 -16.63 16.64
C ASP A 144 11.81 -16.09 15.32
N ILE A 145 11.58 -14.79 15.28
CA ILE A 145 11.17 -14.08 14.06
C ILE A 145 12.35 -13.23 13.60
N GLU A 146 12.82 -13.50 12.39
CA GLU A 146 13.85 -12.69 11.75
C GLU A 146 13.23 -11.51 10.99
N PHE A 147 13.77 -10.32 11.23
CA PHE A 147 13.52 -9.13 10.42
C PHE A 147 14.77 -8.77 9.62
N SER A 148 14.60 -8.59 8.32
CA SER A 148 15.65 -8.04 7.47
C SER A 148 15.75 -6.53 7.70
N ALA A 149 16.97 -6.01 7.90
CA ALA A 149 17.21 -4.57 7.92
C ALA A 149 16.71 -3.85 6.66
N ASP A 150 16.76 -4.51 5.49
CA ASP A 150 16.24 -3.94 4.24
C ASP A 150 14.72 -3.75 4.29
N ASP A 151 14.01 -4.68 4.93
CA ASP A 151 12.57 -4.58 5.10
C ASP A 151 12.18 -3.43 6.02
N ILE A 152 12.96 -3.21 7.09
CA ILE A 152 12.78 -2.09 8.02
C ILE A 152 13.09 -0.77 7.32
N LYS A 153 14.22 -0.68 6.62
CA LYS A 153 14.61 0.52 5.86
C LYS A 153 13.56 0.86 4.79
N SER A 154 13.08 -0.14 4.05
CA SER A 154 12.03 0.05 3.05
C SER A 154 10.72 0.55 3.67
N ALA A 155 10.36 0.04 4.86
CA ALA A 155 9.18 0.52 5.58
C ALA A 155 9.35 1.97 6.06
N ILE A 156 10.54 2.34 6.56
CA ILE A 156 10.87 3.71 6.95
C ILE A 156 10.75 4.66 5.76
N GLU A 157 11.36 4.33 4.62
CA GLU A 157 11.29 5.18 3.42
C GLU A 157 9.83 5.36 2.93
N LYS A 158 9.03 4.29 2.96
CA LYS A 158 7.59 4.38 2.67
C LYS A 158 6.86 5.30 3.66
N SER A 159 7.19 5.23 4.95
CA SER A 159 6.56 6.08 5.97
C SER A 159 6.88 7.57 5.77
N LYS A 160 8.06 7.90 5.24
CA LYS A 160 8.44 9.29 4.90
C LYS A 160 7.63 9.85 3.72
N THR A 161 7.16 9.00 2.82
CA THR A 161 6.35 9.39 1.64
C THR A 161 4.84 9.52 1.90
N LEU A 162 4.41 9.37 3.16
CA LEU A 162 2.98 9.46 3.51
C LEU A 162 2.41 10.86 3.22
N THR A 163 1.16 10.89 2.74
CA THR A 163 0.45 12.17 2.54
C THR A 163 0.14 12.84 3.89
N PRO A 164 0.00 14.17 3.96
CA PRO A 164 -0.26 14.87 5.23
C PRO A 164 -1.53 14.37 5.93
N TYR A 165 -2.57 14.02 5.15
CA TYR A 165 -3.79 13.43 5.69
C TYR A 165 -3.57 12.03 6.31
N GLN A 166 -2.77 11.20 5.66
CA GLN A 166 -2.42 9.87 6.19
C GLN A 166 -1.56 10.01 7.45
N LEU A 167 -0.59 10.91 7.45
CA LEU A 167 0.26 11.18 8.60
C LEU A 167 -0.56 11.59 9.82
N GLN A 168 -1.53 12.51 9.65
CA GLN A 168 -2.40 12.94 10.75
C GLN A 168 -3.15 11.75 11.40
N ARG A 169 -3.62 10.80 10.61
CA ARG A 169 -4.29 9.60 11.14
C ARG A 169 -3.36 8.72 11.96
N TRP A 170 -2.11 8.57 11.49
CA TRP A 170 -1.11 7.81 12.23
C TRP A 170 -0.64 8.53 13.49
N GLU A 171 -0.54 9.85 13.47
CA GLU A 171 -0.26 10.65 14.67
C GLU A 171 -1.36 10.52 15.71
N ASP A 172 -2.63 10.49 15.30
CA ASP A 172 -3.73 10.27 16.23
C ASP A 172 -3.67 8.87 16.86
N ALA A 173 -3.37 7.84 16.06
CA ALA A 173 -3.12 6.49 16.57
C ALA A 173 -1.93 6.44 17.54
N ALA A 174 -0.86 7.20 17.25
CA ALA A 174 0.34 7.25 18.07
C ALA A 174 0.11 7.77 19.50
N LYS A 175 -0.91 8.60 19.73
CA LYS A 175 -1.27 9.08 21.09
C LYS A 175 -1.61 7.96 22.06
N SER A 176 -2.14 6.84 21.54
CA SER A 176 -2.51 5.67 22.35
C SER A 176 -1.34 4.72 22.60
N VAL A 177 -0.20 4.94 21.93
CA VAL A 177 0.97 4.07 21.96
C VAL A 177 2.04 4.71 22.84
N LYS A 178 2.59 3.91 23.76
CA LYS A 178 3.80 4.28 24.52
C LYS A 178 5.01 3.75 23.76
N PHE A 179 5.91 4.66 23.39
CA PHE A 179 7.21 4.36 22.79
C PHE A 179 8.27 4.19 23.86
#